data_AF-A0A6J1W3I8-F1
#
_entry.id   AF-A0A6J1W3I8-F1
#
_cell.length_a   1.000
_cell.length_b   1.000
_cell.length_c   1.000
_cell.angle_alpha   90.00
_cell.angle_beta   90.00
_cell.angle_gamma   90.00
#
_symmetry.space_group_name_H-M   'P 1'
#
loop_
_entity.id
_entity.type
_entity.pdbx_description
1 polymer ?
#
loop_
_entity_poly.entity_id
_entity_poly.type
_entity_poly.pdbx_seq_one_letter_code
_entity_poly.pdbx_strand_id
1 'polypeptide(L)'
;VDVEEVDPRGRTPLHLATTLGHLECARVLLRHGADVAKENRSGWTVLQEAVSTQDLELVQLALRYRDYQRAIKRLAGIPVLLEKLRKAQDFYVEMKWEFTSWVPLVSKICPSDTYKVWKCGQNLRVDTTLLGFDHMTWQRGNHSFIFRGQDTSAVFMEVDHNRQVVYSETLALAAHDQETILAAMQPTEEQVMGRLMAPVVATHLDMRNIAFERNKTGILGWRSEKTEVVNGYEAKVYGASNVELITRTRTEHLSEQHKGKTKGGKTPLQSFLGIAEQHVGPNNG
;
A
#
# COMPACT_ATOMS: atom_id res chain seq x y z
N VAL A 1 4.17 -32.00 3.49
CA VAL A 1 5.15 -30.96 3.86
C VAL A 1 4.43 -29.63 3.74
N ASP A 2 4.55 -28.75 4.73
CA ASP A 2 4.01 -27.40 4.63
C ASP A 2 4.97 -26.54 3.78
N VAL A 3 4.44 -25.80 2.80
CA VAL A 3 5.26 -24.92 1.94
C VAL A 3 5.65 -23.61 2.65
N GLU A 4 4.98 -23.30 3.77
CA GLU A 4 5.20 -22.11 4.60
C GLU A 4 5.94 -22.38 5.92
N GLU A 5 6.43 -23.61 6.14
CA GLU A 5 7.33 -23.97 7.24
C GLU A 5 8.59 -23.10 7.22
N VAL A 6 9.11 -22.68 8.38
CA VAL A 6 10.22 -21.69 8.45
C VAL A 6 11.46 -22.22 9.15
N ASP A 7 12.63 -21.92 8.59
CA ASP A 7 13.91 -22.22 9.21
C ASP A 7 14.19 -21.36 10.47
N PRO A 8 15.26 -21.63 11.24
CA PRO A 8 15.65 -20.82 12.40
C PRO A 8 16.01 -19.34 12.11
N ARG A 9 15.92 -18.87 10.85
CA ARG A 9 16.05 -17.47 10.40
C ARG A 9 14.73 -16.93 9.82
N GLY A 10 13.62 -17.65 9.93
CA GLY A 10 12.30 -17.26 9.41
C GLY A 10 12.13 -17.45 7.91
N ARG A 11 13.04 -18.17 7.23
CA ARG A 11 13.00 -18.38 5.78
C ARG A 11 12.14 -19.60 5.45
N THR A 12 11.17 -19.43 4.55
CA THR A 12 10.40 -20.54 3.96
C THR A 12 11.23 -21.31 2.93
N PRO A 13 10.84 -22.53 2.52
CA PRO A 13 11.40 -23.22 1.35
C PRO A 13 11.55 -22.33 0.11
N LEU A 14 10.60 -21.42 -0.13
CA LEU A 14 10.65 -20.48 -1.24
C LEU A 14 11.76 -19.43 -1.07
N HIS A 15 11.94 -18.86 0.12
CA HIS A 15 13.10 -18.00 0.42
C HIS A 15 14.44 -18.73 0.21
N LEU A 16 14.51 -20.01 0.59
CA LEU A 16 15.73 -20.82 0.38
C LEU A 16 15.99 -21.06 -1.10
N ALA A 17 14.98 -21.48 -1.87
CA ALA A 17 15.10 -21.66 -3.32
C ALA A 17 15.53 -20.36 -4.02
N THR A 18 14.92 -19.23 -3.65
CA THR A 18 15.28 -17.90 -4.17
C THR A 18 16.72 -17.52 -3.80
N THR A 19 17.11 -17.57 -2.53
CA THR A 19 18.47 -17.13 -2.09
C THR A 19 19.59 -18.07 -2.52
N LEU A 20 19.29 -19.26 -3.06
CA LEU A 20 20.24 -20.20 -3.64
C LEU A 20 20.20 -20.23 -5.19
N GLY A 21 19.39 -19.39 -5.85
CA GLY A 21 19.27 -19.35 -7.31
C GLY A 21 18.62 -20.61 -7.91
N HIS A 22 17.82 -21.35 -7.14
CA HIS A 22 17.19 -22.60 -7.58
C HIS A 22 15.83 -22.32 -8.24
N LEU A 23 15.86 -21.75 -9.44
CA LEU A 23 14.69 -21.26 -10.19
C LEU A 23 13.56 -22.30 -10.31
N GLU A 24 13.86 -23.55 -10.67
CA GLU A 24 12.83 -24.59 -10.81
C GLU A 24 12.25 -25.03 -9.45
N CYS A 25 13.05 -25.04 -8.38
CA CYS A 25 12.53 -25.27 -7.03
C CYS A 25 11.55 -24.16 -6.62
N ALA A 26 11.88 -22.90 -6.92
CA ALA A 26 10.97 -21.78 -6.72
C ALA A 26 9.70 -21.93 -7.59
N ARG A 27 9.83 -22.30 -8.87
CA ARG A 27 8.70 -22.54 -9.79
C ARG A 27 7.74 -23.61 -9.28
N VAL A 28 8.25 -24.71 -8.71
CA VAL A 28 7.44 -25.78 -8.10
C VAL A 28 6.74 -25.29 -6.83
N LEU A 29 7.45 -24.64 -5.91
CA LEU A 29 6.88 -24.12 -4.67
C LEU A 29 5.78 -23.08 -4.92
N LEU A 30 5.97 -22.20 -5.91
CA LEU A 30 5.00 -21.20 -6.35
C LEU A 30 3.75 -21.84 -6.98
N ARG A 31 3.91 -22.88 -7.80
CA ARG A 31 2.78 -23.69 -8.31
C ARG A 31 1.97 -24.34 -7.20
N HIS A 32 2.61 -24.71 -6.08
CA HIS A 32 1.96 -25.23 -4.88
C HIS A 32 1.52 -24.15 -3.87
N GLY A 33 1.56 -22.87 -4.23
CA GLY A 33 0.92 -21.79 -3.49
C GLY A 33 1.77 -21.08 -2.43
N ALA A 34 3.09 -21.31 -2.38
CA ALA A 34 3.99 -20.62 -1.43
C ALA A 34 3.93 -19.07 -1.59
N ASP A 35 3.87 -18.33 -0.48
CA ASP A 35 3.56 -16.90 -0.45
C ASP A 35 4.80 -16.04 -0.77
N VAL A 36 4.74 -15.27 -1.85
CA VAL A 36 5.82 -14.35 -2.27
C VAL A 36 5.91 -13.13 -1.34
N ALA A 37 4.82 -12.77 -0.68
CA ALA A 37 4.76 -11.65 0.26
C ALA A 37 5.12 -12.04 1.71
N LYS A 38 5.42 -13.32 1.99
CA LYS A 38 5.92 -13.77 3.28
C LYS A 38 7.27 -13.11 3.59
N GLU A 39 7.41 -12.54 4.79
CA GLU A 39 8.66 -11.95 5.28
C GLU A 39 9.50 -12.95 6.08
N ASN A 40 10.83 -12.88 5.94
CA ASN A 40 11.78 -13.56 6.82
C ASN A 40 12.07 -12.77 8.11
N ARG A 41 12.89 -13.28 9.04
CA ARG A 41 13.18 -12.60 10.32
C ARG A 41 13.83 -11.21 10.16
N SER A 42 14.46 -10.94 9.02
CA SER A 42 15.03 -9.63 8.69
C SER A 42 14.01 -8.65 8.09
N GLY A 43 12.74 -9.04 7.95
CA GLY A 43 11.68 -8.24 7.34
C GLY A 43 11.82 -8.05 5.83
N TRP A 44 12.46 -9.01 5.15
CA TRP A 44 12.52 -9.04 3.69
C TRP A 44 11.58 -10.13 3.17
N THR A 45 10.80 -9.77 2.14
CA THR A 45 9.96 -10.71 1.39
C THR A 45 10.77 -11.51 0.38
N VAL A 46 10.23 -12.65 -0.08
CA VAL A 46 10.81 -13.46 -1.17
C VAL A 46 11.20 -12.61 -2.38
N LEU A 47 10.32 -11.69 -2.81
CA LEU A 47 10.61 -10.81 -3.95
C LEU A 47 11.79 -9.86 -3.68
N GLN A 48 11.93 -9.34 -2.46
CA GLN A 48 13.03 -8.42 -2.11
C GLN A 48 14.38 -9.16 -2.02
N GLU A 49 14.37 -10.42 -1.57
CA GLU A 49 15.55 -11.30 -1.67
C GLU A 49 15.84 -11.66 -3.14
N ALA A 50 14.83 -11.93 -3.98
CA ALA A 50 15.01 -12.20 -5.41
C ALA A 50 15.69 -11.04 -6.14
N VAL A 51 15.26 -9.79 -5.91
CA VAL A 51 15.91 -8.60 -6.48
C VAL A 51 17.37 -8.47 -6.04
N SER A 52 17.68 -8.95 -4.83
CA SER A 52 19.04 -8.95 -4.28
C SER A 52 19.96 -10.01 -4.90
N THR A 53 19.42 -11.01 -5.63
CA THR A 53 20.23 -12.01 -6.38
C THR A 53 20.68 -11.54 -7.77
N GLN A 54 20.11 -10.44 -8.28
CA GLN A 54 20.24 -9.95 -9.67
C GLN A 54 19.71 -10.91 -10.78
N ASP A 55 19.13 -12.06 -10.43
CA ASP A 55 18.56 -13.01 -11.40
C ASP A 55 17.27 -12.47 -12.02
N LEU A 56 17.33 -12.18 -13.33
CA LEU A 56 16.23 -11.63 -14.12
C LEU A 56 15.01 -12.55 -14.14
N GLU A 57 15.20 -13.86 -14.34
CA GLU A 57 14.12 -14.84 -14.44
C GLU A 57 13.45 -15.07 -13.10
N LEU A 58 14.25 -15.14 -12.02
CA LEU A 58 13.76 -15.31 -10.65
C LEU A 58 12.98 -14.08 -10.16
N VAL A 59 13.42 -12.86 -10.49
CA VAL A 59 12.66 -11.63 -10.21
C VAL A 59 11.39 -11.57 -11.05
N GLN A 60 11.44 -11.93 -12.34
CA GLN A 60 10.25 -11.97 -13.20
C GLN A 60 9.21 -12.98 -12.68
N LEU A 61 9.66 -14.17 -12.27
CA LEU A 61 8.84 -15.23 -11.68
C LEU A 61 8.21 -14.78 -10.35
N ALA A 62 8.99 -14.18 -9.45
CA ALA A 62 8.49 -13.67 -8.17
C ALA A 62 7.48 -12.53 -8.35
N LEU A 63 7.74 -11.58 -9.27
CA LEU A 63 6.80 -10.51 -9.61
C LEU A 63 5.46 -11.07 -10.13
N ARG A 64 5.52 -11.98 -11.11
CA ARG A 64 4.34 -12.64 -11.69
C ARG A 64 3.47 -13.33 -10.64
N TYR A 65 4.08 -14.12 -9.76
CA TYR A 65 3.34 -14.84 -8.72
C TYR A 65 2.84 -13.92 -7.60
N ARG A 66 3.57 -12.86 -7.23
CA ARG A 66 3.07 -11.83 -6.29
C ARG A 66 1.77 -11.21 -6.80
N ASP A 67 1.73 -10.82 -8.08
CA ASP A 67 0.59 -10.10 -8.62
C ASP A 67 -0.59 -11.03 -8.91
N TYR A 68 -0.33 -12.28 -9.32
CA TYR A 68 -1.32 -13.37 -9.29
C TYR A 68 -1.92 -13.58 -7.89
N GLN A 69 -1.09 -13.73 -6.85
CA GLN A 69 -1.55 -13.91 -5.47
C GLN A 69 -2.38 -12.71 -4.97
N ARG A 70 -1.98 -11.49 -5.33
CA ARG A 70 -2.76 -10.26 -5.05
C ARG A 70 -4.10 -10.24 -5.79
N ALA A 71 -4.13 -10.60 -7.08
CA ALA A 71 -5.34 -10.66 -7.88
C ALA A 71 -6.34 -11.70 -7.32
N ILE A 72 -5.88 -12.93 -7.05
CA ILE A 72 -6.68 -13.99 -6.41
C ILE A 72 -7.20 -13.52 -5.05
N LYS A 73 -6.36 -12.92 -4.19
CA LYS A 73 -6.76 -12.42 -2.88
C LYS A 73 -7.78 -11.27 -2.95
N ARG A 74 -7.68 -10.39 -3.97
CA ARG A 74 -8.71 -9.37 -4.26
C ARG A 74 -10.04 -10.03 -4.63
N LEU A 75 -10.02 -10.95 -5.61
CA LEU A 75 -11.23 -11.61 -6.12
C LEU A 75 -11.92 -12.50 -5.07
N ALA A 76 -11.17 -13.26 -4.28
CA ALA A 76 -11.68 -14.05 -3.17
C ALA A 76 -12.29 -13.19 -2.02
N GLY A 77 -11.89 -11.92 -1.92
CA GLY A 77 -12.50 -10.97 -1.00
C GLY A 77 -13.88 -10.46 -1.44
N ILE A 78 -14.25 -10.58 -2.72
CA ILE A 78 -15.46 -9.96 -3.28
C ILE A 78 -16.76 -10.49 -2.65
N PRO A 79 -17.01 -11.80 -2.49
CA PRO A 79 -18.23 -12.29 -1.82
C PRO A 79 -18.35 -11.80 -0.36
N VAL A 80 -17.23 -11.70 0.35
CA VAL A 80 -17.19 -11.23 1.74
C VAL A 80 -17.44 -9.71 1.82
N LEU A 81 -16.94 -8.94 0.85
CA LEU A 81 -17.23 -7.51 0.72
C LEU A 81 -18.71 -7.27 0.38
N LEU A 82 -19.26 -8.01 -0.58
CA LEU A 82 -20.66 -7.94 -0.99
C LEU A 82 -21.61 -8.27 0.16
N GLU A 83 -21.30 -9.25 0.99
CA GLU A 83 -22.09 -9.59 2.18
C GLU A 83 -21.99 -8.51 3.28
N LYS A 84 -20.83 -7.86 3.43
CA LYS A 84 -20.66 -6.73 4.35
C LYS A 84 -21.44 -5.50 3.88
N LEU A 85 -21.39 -5.17 2.59
CA LEU A 85 -22.18 -4.07 2.01
C LEU A 85 -23.68 -4.32 2.17
N ARG A 86 -24.15 -5.55 1.91
CA ARG A 86 -25.56 -5.96 2.11
C ARG A 86 -26.06 -5.77 3.55
N LYS A 87 -25.18 -5.93 4.54
CA LYS A 87 -25.48 -5.79 5.98
C LYS A 87 -25.33 -4.37 6.53
N ALA A 88 -24.49 -3.54 5.91
CA ALA A 88 -24.42 -2.12 6.26
C ALA A 88 -25.75 -1.43 5.90
N GLN A 89 -26.16 -0.44 6.69
CA GLN A 89 -27.26 0.45 6.30
C GLN A 89 -26.89 1.23 5.03
N ASP A 90 -27.88 1.75 4.31
CA ASP A 90 -27.65 2.62 3.16
C ASP A 90 -27.38 4.05 3.61
N PHE A 91 -26.42 4.73 2.97
CA PHE A 91 -25.92 6.01 3.43
C PHE A 91 -25.41 6.92 2.32
N TYR A 92 -25.38 8.21 2.65
CA TYR A 92 -24.59 9.22 1.96
C TYR A 92 -23.58 9.81 2.96
N VAL A 93 -22.34 10.06 2.52
CA VAL A 93 -21.35 10.80 3.31
C VAL A 93 -20.47 11.66 2.41
N GLU A 94 -20.18 12.88 2.86
CA GLU A 94 -19.15 13.74 2.29
C GLU A 94 -17.91 13.70 3.19
N MET A 95 -16.78 13.27 2.65
CA MET A 95 -15.49 13.21 3.36
C MET A 95 -14.58 14.30 2.81
N LYS A 96 -14.48 15.41 3.54
CA LYS A 96 -13.58 16.52 3.19
C LYS A 96 -12.15 16.16 3.60
N TRP A 97 -11.24 16.17 2.64
CA TRP A 97 -9.81 16.02 2.86
C TRP A 97 -9.14 17.39 2.73
N GLU A 98 -8.38 17.80 3.75
CA GLU A 98 -7.54 18.98 3.72
C GLU A 98 -6.13 18.57 4.14
N PHE A 99 -5.19 18.70 3.22
CA PHE A 99 -3.79 18.46 3.51
C PHE A 99 -3.14 19.76 3.96
N THR A 100 -2.22 19.69 4.93
CA THR A 100 -1.45 20.84 5.40
C THR A 100 0.01 20.45 5.60
N SER A 101 0.88 21.45 5.63
CA SER A 101 2.30 21.31 5.95
C SER A 101 2.71 22.41 6.93
N TRP A 102 3.50 22.04 7.94
CA TRP A 102 4.09 22.99 8.88
C TRP A 102 5.12 23.92 8.22
N VAL A 103 5.65 23.53 7.05
CA VAL A 103 6.57 24.36 6.27
C VAL A 103 5.81 25.61 5.79
N PRO A 104 6.28 26.83 6.13
CA PRO A 104 5.59 28.07 5.77
C PRO A 104 5.27 28.17 4.28
N LEU A 105 4.09 28.72 3.97
CA LEU A 105 3.53 28.87 2.61
C LEU A 105 3.19 27.56 1.86
N VAL A 106 3.80 26.42 2.15
CA VAL A 106 3.53 25.13 1.47
C VAL A 106 2.07 24.70 1.62
N SER A 107 1.45 24.97 2.77
CA SER A 107 0.00 24.75 2.99
C SER A 107 -0.92 25.45 1.99
N LYS A 108 -0.46 26.46 1.22
CA LYS A 108 -1.25 27.07 0.12
C LYS A 108 -1.26 26.26 -1.18
N ILE A 109 -0.39 25.25 -1.28
CA ILE A 109 -0.20 24.38 -2.45
C ILE A 109 -0.55 22.92 -2.10
N CYS A 110 -0.85 22.64 -0.83
CA CYS A 110 -1.48 21.40 -0.42
C CYS A 110 -2.90 21.31 -1.02
N PRO A 111 -3.35 20.11 -1.44
CA PRO A 111 -4.65 19.94 -2.05
C PRO A 111 -5.74 19.86 -0.97
N SER A 112 -6.96 20.11 -1.42
CA SER A 112 -8.16 19.70 -0.71
C SER A 112 -9.12 19.00 -1.68
N ASP A 113 -9.94 18.10 -1.15
CA ASP A 113 -10.99 17.44 -1.91
C ASP A 113 -12.21 17.16 -1.02
N THR A 114 -13.31 16.74 -1.62
CA THR A 114 -14.51 16.29 -0.91
C THR A 114 -15.04 15.05 -1.60
N TYR A 115 -14.64 13.88 -1.10
CA TYR A 115 -15.14 12.61 -1.62
C TYR A 115 -16.63 12.51 -1.27
N LYS A 116 -17.48 12.35 -2.28
CA LYS A 116 -18.91 12.13 -2.08
C LYS A 116 -19.20 10.65 -2.28
N VAL A 117 -19.72 10.00 -1.25
CA VAL A 117 -19.88 8.55 -1.21
C VAL A 117 -21.35 8.20 -1.01
N TRP A 118 -21.93 7.49 -1.99
CA TRP A 118 -23.28 6.92 -1.92
C TRP A 118 -23.19 5.40 -1.84
N LYS A 119 -23.83 4.82 -0.83
CA LYS A 119 -23.93 3.36 -0.67
C LYS A 119 -25.41 2.96 -0.67
N CYS A 120 -25.77 2.02 -1.54
CA CYS A 120 -27.13 1.48 -1.65
C CYS A 120 -27.11 -0.03 -1.93
N GLY A 121 -27.65 -0.83 -1.01
CA GLY A 121 -27.60 -2.29 -1.05
C GLY A 121 -26.15 -2.81 -1.09
N GLN A 122 -25.76 -3.43 -2.20
CA GLN A 122 -24.40 -3.91 -2.46
C GLN A 122 -23.59 -2.99 -3.40
N ASN A 123 -24.15 -1.83 -3.74
CA ASN A 123 -23.55 -0.87 -4.66
C ASN A 123 -22.92 0.31 -3.92
N LEU A 124 -21.83 0.83 -4.46
CA LEU A 124 -21.10 1.99 -3.95
C LEU A 124 -20.71 2.91 -5.12
N ARG A 125 -20.91 4.20 -4.96
CA ARG A 125 -20.35 5.24 -5.83
C ARG A 125 -19.49 6.18 -4.99
N VAL A 126 -18.31 6.53 -5.50
CA VAL A 126 -17.38 7.52 -4.93
C VAL A 126 -17.05 8.53 -6.02
N ASP A 127 -17.39 9.80 -5.80
CA ASP A 127 -16.95 10.91 -6.66
C ASP A 127 -15.77 11.62 -5.99
N THR A 128 -14.75 11.96 -6.79
CA THR A 128 -13.50 12.61 -6.37
C THR A 128 -13.05 13.65 -7.39
N THR A 129 -12.30 14.67 -6.94
CA THR A 129 -11.62 15.64 -7.81
C THR A 129 -10.10 15.56 -7.77
N LEU A 130 -9.54 14.76 -6.85
CA LEU A 130 -8.12 14.52 -6.64
C LEU A 130 -7.80 13.07 -7.01
N LEU A 131 -7.10 12.89 -8.14
CA LEU A 131 -6.82 11.59 -8.74
C LEU A 131 -5.47 11.00 -8.28
N GLY A 132 -4.53 11.87 -7.91
CA GLY A 132 -3.21 11.44 -7.43
C GLY A 132 -2.19 12.57 -7.34
N PHE A 133 -0.93 12.18 -7.28
CA PHE A 133 0.22 13.07 -7.20
C PHE A 133 1.34 12.52 -8.07
N ASP A 134 1.80 13.31 -9.04
CA ASP A 134 2.83 12.90 -9.99
C ASP A 134 3.68 14.10 -10.43
N HIS A 135 4.98 13.88 -10.68
CA HIS A 135 5.95 14.92 -11.03
C HIS A 135 5.92 16.17 -10.09
N MET A 136 5.71 15.94 -8.79
CA MET A 136 5.50 16.97 -7.75
C MET A 136 4.24 17.85 -7.94
N THR A 137 3.28 17.41 -8.74
CA THR A 137 2.02 18.12 -9.04
C THR A 137 0.79 17.27 -8.72
N TRP A 138 -0.28 17.92 -8.25
CA TRP A 138 -1.53 17.25 -7.91
C TRP A 138 -2.37 17.00 -9.16
N GLN A 139 -2.62 15.73 -9.46
CA GLN A 139 -3.44 15.33 -10.59
C GLN A 139 -4.91 15.47 -10.21
N ARG A 140 -5.63 16.32 -10.94
CA ARG A 140 -7.06 16.61 -10.73
C ARG A 140 -7.88 16.30 -11.97
N GLY A 141 -9.08 15.80 -11.75
CA GLY A 141 -10.07 15.52 -12.79
C GLY A 141 -11.38 15.05 -12.14
N ASN A 142 -12.49 15.15 -12.85
CA ASN A 142 -13.81 14.79 -12.32
C ASN A 142 -14.09 13.30 -12.58
N HIS A 143 -13.88 12.44 -11.57
CA HIS A 143 -14.03 10.98 -11.72
C HIS A 143 -15.11 10.43 -10.77
N SER A 144 -15.95 9.52 -11.28
CA SER A 144 -16.81 8.65 -10.46
C SER A 144 -16.32 7.22 -10.52
N PHE A 145 -15.95 6.66 -9.37
CA PHE A 145 -15.73 5.23 -9.20
C PHE A 145 -17.03 4.55 -8.76
N ILE A 146 -17.49 3.56 -9.51
CA ILE A 146 -18.76 2.86 -9.26
C ILE A 146 -18.48 1.37 -9.12
N PHE A 147 -18.73 0.82 -7.93
CA PHE A 147 -18.72 -0.61 -7.65
C PHE A 147 -20.18 -1.08 -7.62
N ARG A 148 -20.57 -1.95 -8.55
CA ARG A 148 -21.91 -2.56 -8.61
C ARG A 148 -21.86 -4.02 -8.21
N GLY A 149 -22.64 -4.38 -7.20
CA GLY A 149 -22.72 -5.74 -6.68
C GLY A 149 -23.65 -6.63 -7.50
N GLN A 150 -23.30 -7.91 -7.57
CA GLN A 150 -24.10 -9.02 -8.11
C GLN A 150 -24.01 -10.19 -7.10
N ASP A 151 -24.66 -11.32 -7.37
CA ASP A 151 -24.81 -12.41 -6.38
C ASP A 151 -23.47 -13.00 -5.89
N THR A 152 -22.51 -13.20 -6.80
CA THR A 152 -21.19 -13.78 -6.51
C THR A 152 -20.02 -13.00 -7.14
N SER A 153 -20.32 -11.87 -7.78
CA SER A 153 -19.41 -11.05 -8.57
C SER A 153 -19.70 -9.56 -8.36
N ALA A 154 -18.82 -8.70 -8.87
CA ALA A 154 -19.06 -7.27 -8.94
C ALA A 154 -18.58 -6.70 -10.28
N VAL A 155 -19.09 -5.53 -10.66
CA VAL A 155 -18.53 -4.73 -11.76
C VAL A 155 -17.97 -3.45 -11.16
N PHE A 156 -16.66 -3.24 -11.31
CA PHE A 156 -16.02 -1.97 -10.99
C PHE A 156 -15.95 -1.11 -12.24
N MET A 157 -16.26 0.17 -12.11
CA MET A 157 -16.27 1.12 -13.22
C MET A 157 -15.57 2.41 -12.79
N GLU A 158 -14.80 2.97 -13.70
CA GLU A 158 -14.24 4.32 -13.59
C GLU A 158 -14.84 5.18 -14.70
N VAL A 159 -15.52 6.26 -14.31
CA VAL A 159 -16.12 7.23 -15.23
C VAL A 159 -15.30 8.51 -15.17
N ASP A 160 -14.56 8.82 -16.23
CA ASP A 160 -13.91 10.12 -16.43
C ASP A 160 -14.94 11.04 -17.11
N HIS A 161 -15.50 11.97 -16.34
CA HIS A 161 -16.51 12.91 -16.84
C HIS A 161 -15.92 14.00 -17.75
N ASN A 162 -14.61 14.26 -17.64
CA ASN A 162 -13.92 15.27 -18.46
C ASN A 162 -13.66 14.75 -19.88
N ARG A 163 -13.28 13.47 -20.00
CA ARG A 163 -13.05 12.79 -21.29
C ARG A 163 -14.28 12.05 -21.81
N GLN A 164 -15.35 11.95 -21.01
CA GLN A 164 -16.59 11.24 -21.31
C GLN A 164 -16.37 9.75 -21.64
N VAL A 165 -15.42 9.10 -20.94
CA VAL A 165 -15.11 7.68 -21.11
C VAL A 165 -15.42 6.88 -19.85
N VAL A 166 -15.75 5.60 -20.05
CA VAL A 166 -16.03 4.65 -18.97
C VAL A 166 -15.14 3.44 -19.14
N TYR A 167 -14.25 3.21 -18.18
CA TYR A 167 -13.57 1.93 -18.00
C TYR A 167 -14.42 1.00 -17.12
N SER A 168 -14.37 -0.30 -17.37
CA SER A 168 -15.17 -1.29 -16.64
C SER A 168 -14.43 -2.62 -16.50
N GLU A 169 -14.34 -3.14 -15.28
CA GLU A 169 -13.72 -4.42 -14.92
C GLU A 169 -14.76 -5.33 -14.23
N THR A 170 -14.87 -6.58 -14.66
CA THR A 170 -15.71 -7.59 -13.99
C THR A 170 -14.90 -8.39 -12.98
N LEU A 171 -15.28 -8.28 -11.71
CA LEU A 171 -14.63 -8.90 -10.56
C LEU A 171 -15.34 -10.22 -10.22
N ALA A 172 -14.89 -11.31 -10.83
CA ALA A 172 -15.42 -12.66 -10.60
C ALA A 172 -14.30 -13.72 -10.56
N LEU A 173 -14.41 -14.70 -9.65
CA LEU A 173 -13.50 -15.86 -9.60
C LEU A 173 -13.83 -16.91 -10.69
N ALA A 174 -15.11 -17.06 -11.06
CA ALA A 174 -15.64 -18.26 -11.72
C ALA A 174 -15.31 -18.40 -13.23
N ALA A 175 -14.34 -17.66 -13.76
CA ALA A 175 -14.13 -17.51 -15.21
C ALA A 175 -12.69 -17.72 -15.70
N HIS A 176 -11.72 -17.98 -14.82
CA HIS A 176 -10.31 -18.05 -15.19
C HIS A 176 -9.60 -19.23 -14.51
N ASP A 177 -8.83 -19.99 -15.29
CA ASP A 177 -7.86 -20.95 -14.73
C ASP A 177 -6.58 -20.25 -14.24
N GLN A 178 -5.78 -20.99 -13.47
CA GLN A 178 -4.53 -20.47 -12.90
C GLN A 178 -3.55 -20.01 -13.98
N GLU A 179 -3.50 -20.66 -15.15
CA GLU A 179 -2.55 -20.33 -16.21
C GLU A 179 -2.93 -19.05 -16.96
N THR A 180 -4.23 -18.81 -17.21
CA THR A 180 -4.76 -17.59 -17.82
C THR A 180 -4.50 -16.37 -16.94
N ILE A 181 -4.78 -16.45 -15.63
CA ILE A 181 -4.48 -15.34 -14.72
C ILE A 181 -2.96 -15.12 -14.63
N LEU A 182 -2.17 -16.19 -14.51
CA LEU A 182 -0.71 -16.07 -14.50
C LEU A 182 -0.19 -15.45 -15.80
N ALA A 183 -0.77 -15.75 -16.97
CA ALA A 183 -0.39 -15.16 -18.26
C ALA A 183 -0.71 -13.65 -18.31
N ALA A 184 -1.89 -13.25 -17.82
CA ALA A 184 -2.26 -11.84 -17.69
C ALA A 184 -1.40 -11.05 -16.69
N MET A 185 -0.79 -11.75 -15.72
CA MET A 185 0.10 -11.16 -14.69
C MET A 185 1.60 -11.22 -15.06
N GLN A 186 1.95 -11.46 -16.33
CA GLN A 186 3.35 -11.44 -16.78
C GLN A 186 3.90 -10.00 -16.77
N PRO A 187 4.93 -9.68 -15.97
CA PRO A 187 5.47 -8.32 -15.86
C PRO A 187 6.36 -7.97 -17.08
N THR A 188 6.37 -6.69 -17.45
CA THR A 188 7.19 -6.19 -18.56
C THR A 188 8.68 -6.15 -18.19
N GLU A 189 9.56 -6.19 -19.19
CA GLU A 189 11.01 -6.07 -18.97
C GLU A 189 11.37 -4.78 -18.21
N GLU A 190 10.73 -3.66 -18.55
CA GLU A 190 10.87 -2.38 -17.84
C GLU A 190 10.47 -2.48 -16.35
N GLN A 191 9.38 -3.19 -16.02
CA GLN A 191 8.96 -3.40 -14.64
C GLN A 191 9.95 -4.28 -13.85
N VAL A 192 10.59 -5.26 -14.49
CA VAL A 192 11.63 -6.11 -13.88
C VAL A 192 12.92 -5.29 -13.70
N MET A 193 13.37 -4.61 -14.76
CA MET A 193 14.59 -3.78 -14.76
C MET A 193 14.48 -2.62 -13.76
N GLY A 194 13.30 -2.00 -13.66
CA GLY A 194 13.02 -0.96 -12.66
C GLY A 194 13.06 -1.46 -11.20
N ARG A 195 13.04 -2.77 -10.95
CA ARG A 195 13.32 -3.36 -9.63
C ARG A 195 14.80 -3.63 -9.44
N LEU A 196 15.47 -4.20 -10.44
CA LEU A 196 16.91 -4.49 -10.43
C LEU A 196 17.77 -3.22 -10.30
N MET A 197 17.34 -2.11 -10.92
CA MET A 197 18.07 -0.83 -10.93
C MET A 197 17.71 0.13 -9.80
N ALA A 198 16.76 -0.25 -8.93
CA ALA A 198 16.30 0.58 -7.80
C ALA A 198 16.73 -0.01 -6.45
N PRO A 199 16.94 0.82 -5.40
CA PRO A 199 17.11 0.34 -4.04
C PRO A 199 15.93 -0.53 -3.59
N VAL A 200 16.22 -1.63 -2.91
CA VAL A 200 15.21 -2.48 -2.29
C VAL A 200 14.85 -1.85 -0.94
N VAL A 201 13.67 -1.22 -0.88
CA VAL A 201 13.16 -0.55 0.32
C VAL A 201 12.04 -1.37 0.95
N ALA A 202 12.02 -1.42 2.29
CA ALA A 202 11.00 -2.03 3.13
C ALA A 202 10.68 -1.07 4.29
N THR A 203 9.42 -0.71 4.47
CA THR A 203 8.97 0.29 5.48
C THR A 203 7.80 -0.27 6.26
N HIS A 204 7.98 -0.43 7.58
CA HIS A 204 7.04 -1.13 8.46
C HIS A 204 6.84 -0.34 9.76
N LEU A 205 5.59 -0.20 10.19
CA LEU A 205 5.23 0.40 11.47
C LEU A 205 5.49 -0.61 12.59
N ASP A 206 6.34 -0.29 13.56
CA ASP A 206 6.47 -1.13 14.76
C ASP A 206 5.31 -0.82 15.72
N MET A 207 4.36 -1.75 15.77
CA MET A 207 3.16 -1.64 16.60
C MET A 207 3.38 -2.09 18.06
N ARG A 208 4.57 -2.57 18.44
CA ARG A 208 4.82 -3.20 19.75
C ARG A 208 4.67 -2.23 20.93
N ASN A 209 5.08 -0.97 20.73
CA ASN A 209 5.23 0.01 21.81
C ASN A 209 4.22 1.17 21.71
N ILE A 210 3.36 1.20 20.68
CA ILE A 210 2.43 2.31 20.43
C ILE A 210 1.45 2.43 21.59
N ALA A 211 1.48 3.58 22.26
CA ALA A 211 0.56 3.92 23.34
C ALA A 211 -0.45 4.97 22.85
N PHE A 212 -1.69 4.84 23.30
CA PHE A 212 -2.76 5.81 23.02
C PHE A 212 -3.17 6.52 24.30
N GLU A 213 -2.84 7.80 24.37
CA GLU A 213 -3.05 8.63 25.54
C GLU A 213 -4.16 9.65 25.28
N ARG A 214 -4.94 9.97 26.31
CA ARG A 214 -5.96 11.01 26.18
C ARG A 214 -5.31 12.39 26.26
N ASN A 215 -5.46 13.19 25.20
CA ASN A 215 -4.97 14.56 25.19
C ASN A 215 -5.71 15.39 26.26
N LYS A 216 -5.00 16.35 26.85
CA LYS A 216 -5.50 17.19 27.93
C LYS A 216 -5.31 18.67 27.62
N THR A 217 -6.23 19.49 28.08
CA THR A 217 -6.28 20.94 27.83
C THR A 217 -6.45 21.72 29.11
N GLY A 218 -6.03 22.98 29.12
CA GLY A 218 -6.09 23.86 30.29
C GLY A 218 -4.71 24.29 30.80
N ILE A 219 -4.69 25.40 31.53
CA ILE A 219 -3.47 26.06 32.03
C ILE A 219 -3.34 25.78 33.54
N LEU A 220 -2.12 25.48 33.97
CA LEU A 220 -1.64 25.35 35.37
C LEU A 220 -2.63 24.70 36.36
N GLY A 221 -2.49 23.38 36.55
CA GLY A 221 -3.28 22.58 37.50
C GLY A 221 -4.64 22.12 36.94
N TRP A 222 -5.40 23.01 36.29
CA TRP A 222 -6.74 22.74 35.77
C TRP A 222 -6.72 22.04 34.40
N ARG A 223 -6.20 20.81 34.34
CA ARG A 223 -6.15 19.99 33.11
C ARG A 223 -7.41 19.14 32.94
N SER A 224 -8.29 19.53 32.02
CA SER A 224 -9.42 18.71 31.57
C SER A 224 -9.01 17.69 30.51
N GLU A 225 -9.87 16.71 30.25
CA GLU A 225 -9.82 15.93 29.01
C GLU A 225 -10.07 16.83 27.80
N LYS A 226 -9.33 16.64 26.70
CA LYS A 226 -9.55 17.39 25.46
C LYS A 226 -10.68 16.74 24.64
N THR A 227 -11.72 17.53 24.37
CA THR A 227 -12.72 17.24 23.33
C THR A 227 -12.65 18.31 22.23
N GLU A 228 -13.04 17.93 21.01
CA GLU A 228 -13.13 18.82 19.85
C GLU A 228 -14.44 18.52 19.10
N VAL A 229 -15.10 19.54 18.55
CA VAL A 229 -16.33 19.35 17.79
C VAL A 229 -15.98 19.06 16.32
N VAL A 230 -16.30 17.84 15.86
CA VAL A 230 -16.07 17.38 14.50
C VAL A 230 -17.42 17.14 13.83
N ASN A 231 -17.74 17.94 12.81
CA ASN A 231 -19.03 17.91 12.09
C ASN A 231 -20.28 17.92 13.02
N GLY A 232 -20.21 18.67 14.12
CA GLY A 232 -21.30 18.79 15.10
C GLY A 232 -21.30 17.73 16.20
N TYR A 233 -20.44 16.71 16.14
CA TYR A 233 -20.29 15.69 17.18
C TYR A 233 -19.12 16.03 18.11
N GLU A 234 -19.29 15.84 19.42
CA GLU A 234 -18.19 15.99 20.37
C GLU A 234 -17.25 14.75 20.30
N ALA A 235 -16.08 14.94 19.72
CA ALA A 235 -15.05 13.92 19.60
C ALA A 235 -14.06 13.99 20.77
N LYS A 236 -13.64 12.82 21.26
CA LYS A 236 -12.64 12.68 22.33
C LYS A 236 -11.25 12.57 21.71
N VAL A 237 -10.34 13.49 22.05
CA VAL A 237 -9.04 13.58 21.38
C VAL A 237 -8.00 12.71 22.06
N TYR A 238 -7.35 11.86 21.27
CA TYR A 238 -6.23 11.01 21.70
C TYR A 238 -4.94 11.43 20.98
N GLY A 239 -3.82 11.32 21.67
CA GLY A 239 -2.48 11.30 21.10
C GLY A 239 -1.98 9.87 20.97
N ALA A 240 -1.13 9.61 19.99
CA ALA A 240 -0.39 8.36 19.86
C ALA A 240 1.09 8.63 20.12
N SER A 241 1.67 7.91 21.08
CA SER A 241 3.09 7.96 21.44
C SER A 241 3.80 6.67 21.00
N ASN A 242 5.13 6.73 20.80
CA ASN A 242 5.98 5.63 20.32
C ASN A 242 5.59 5.05 18.94
N VAL A 243 5.10 5.90 18.03
CA VAL A 243 4.77 5.53 16.64
C VAL A 243 6.06 5.43 15.82
N GLU A 244 6.80 4.33 15.96
CA GLU A 244 8.07 4.10 15.24
C GLU A 244 7.85 3.49 13.86
N LEU A 245 8.40 4.14 12.82
CA LEU A 245 8.32 3.64 11.44
C LEU A 245 9.71 3.23 10.94
N ILE A 246 9.95 1.92 10.89
CA ILE A 246 11.25 1.33 10.56
C ILE A 246 11.35 1.19 9.04
N THR A 247 12.24 1.98 8.43
CA THR A 247 12.62 1.82 7.02
C THR A 247 13.98 1.15 6.88
N ARG A 248 14.06 0.10 6.07
CA ARG A 248 15.26 -0.65 5.72
C ARG A 248 15.50 -0.50 4.22
N THR A 249 16.76 -0.33 3.82
CA THR A 249 17.15 -0.12 2.42
C THR A 249 18.37 -0.99 2.08
N ARG A 250 18.26 -1.75 0.98
CA ARG A 250 19.31 -2.59 0.41
C ARG A 250 19.72 -2.10 -0.97
N THR A 251 21.02 -2.17 -1.25
CA THR A 251 21.67 -1.57 -2.45
C THR A 251 22.89 -2.34 -2.93
N GLU A 252 23.23 -3.47 -2.31
CA GLU A 252 24.34 -4.34 -2.69
C GLU A 252 24.22 -4.85 -4.14
N HIS A 253 22.99 -5.04 -4.62
CA HIS A 253 22.63 -5.45 -5.98
C HIS A 253 22.70 -4.31 -7.01
N LEU A 254 22.99 -3.08 -6.59
CA LEU A 254 23.16 -1.95 -7.51
C LEU A 254 24.61 -1.80 -7.97
N SER A 255 24.83 -1.49 -9.24
CA SER A 255 26.13 -1.01 -9.71
C SER A 255 26.43 0.40 -9.18
N GLU A 256 27.71 0.77 -9.09
CA GLU A 256 28.13 2.05 -8.48
C GLU A 256 27.48 3.28 -9.14
N GLN A 257 27.19 3.22 -10.44
CA GLN A 257 26.46 4.27 -11.16
C GLN A 257 25.03 4.49 -10.60
N HIS A 258 24.36 3.42 -10.16
CA HIS A 258 23.00 3.47 -9.61
C HIS A 258 23.00 3.79 -8.10
N LYS A 259 24.01 3.32 -7.35
CA LYS A 259 24.28 3.80 -5.98
C LYS A 259 24.55 5.31 -5.96
N GLY A 260 25.31 5.84 -6.93
CA GLY A 260 25.57 7.26 -7.10
C GLY A 260 24.30 8.09 -7.31
N LYS A 261 23.45 7.71 -8.26
CA LYS A 261 22.14 8.36 -8.51
C LYS A 261 21.26 8.37 -7.25
N THR A 262 21.27 7.30 -6.46
CA THR A 262 20.49 7.20 -5.21
C THR A 262 20.89 8.27 -4.19
N LYS A 263 22.19 8.55 -4.03
CA LYS A 263 22.73 9.51 -3.05
C LYS A 263 22.37 10.98 -3.35
N GLY A 264 22.06 11.32 -4.60
CA GLY A 264 21.69 12.69 -5.01
C GLY A 264 20.21 12.90 -5.32
N GLY A 265 19.36 11.87 -5.15
CA GLY A 265 18.07 11.80 -5.84
C GLY A 265 16.81 12.19 -5.07
N LYS A 266 16.80 12.14 -3.72
CA LYS A 266 15.60 12.45 -2.90
C LYS A 266 15.97 13.12 -1.57
N THR A 267 15.19 14.12 -1.17
CA THR A 267 15.32 14.81 0.12
C THR A 267 14.55 14.10 1.24
N PRO A 268 14.89 14.31 2.52
CA PRO A 268 14.16 13.75 3.65
C PRO A 268 12.66 14.05 3.65
N LEU A 269 12.19 15.16 3.06
CA LEU A 269 10.76 15.49 2.90
C LEU A 269 10.00 14.48 2.01
N GLN A 270 10.60 13.98 0.93
CA GLN A 270 10.00 12.86 0.17
C GLN A 270 10.06 11.54 0.93
N SER A 271 11.01 11.41 1.88
CA SER A 271 11.05 10.28 2.79
C SER A 271 10.11 10.46 3.99
N PHE A 272 9.67 11.68 4.35
CA PHE A 272 8.88 11.95 5.56
C PHE A 272 7.38 12.17 5.27
N LEU A 273 7.00 12.57 4.05
CA LEU A 273 5.69 12.18 3.50
C LEU A 273 5.54 10.64 3.33
N GLY A 274 6.61 9.87 3.58
CA GLY A 274 6.59 8.41 3.82
C GLY A 274 7.03 7.95 5.23
N ILE A 275 7.43 8.87 6.12
CA ILE A 275 7.99 8.66 7.48
C ILE A 275 7.98 10.02 8.24
N ALA A 276 6.82 10.55 8.64
CA ALA A 276 6.55 11.91 9.25
C ALA A 276 7.89 12.79 9.74
N GLU A 277 8.78 14.92 9.32
CA GLU A 277 10.06 15.75 9.17
C GLU A 277 11.07 15.84 10.34
N GLN A 278 12.14 15.06 10.20
CA GLN A 278 13.00 14.54 11.26
C GLN A 278 13.67 15.64 12.10
N HIS A 279 13.18 15.87 13.33
CA HIS A 279 13.76 16.86 14.25
C HIS A 279 13.75 16.40 15.71
N VAL A 280 14.93 15.99 16.21
CA VAL A 280 15.56 16.66 17.36
C VAL A 280 17.05 16.79 17.04
N GLY A 281 17.51 18.03 16.85
CA GLY A 281 18.94 18.37 16.82
C GLY A 281 19.51 18.56 18.24
N PRO A 282 20.84 18.61 18.40
CA PRO A 282 21.48 18.55 19.71
C PRO A 282 21.23 19.80 20.56
N ASN A 283 21.30 19.62 21.88
CA ASN A 283 21.49 20.72 22.83
C ASN A 283 22.63 20.34 23.79
N ASN A 284 23.41 21.34 24.21
CA ASN A 284 24.80 21.14 24.68
C ASN A 284 24.95 20.34 25.99
N GLY A 285 26.09 19.64 26.11
CA GLY A 285 26.56 18.91 27.29
C GLY A 285 27.97 18.38 27.05
#